data_AF-A0A7J9GLA3-F1
#
_entry.id   AF-A0A7J9GLA3-F1
#
_cell.length_a   1.000
_cell.length_b   1.000
_cell.length_c   1.000
_cell.angle_alpha   90.00
_cell.angle_beta   90.00
_cell.angle_gamma   90.00
#
_symmetry.space_group_name_H-M   'P 1'
#
loop_
_entity.id
_entity.type
_entity.pdbx_description
1 polymer ?
#
loop_
_entity_poly.entity_id
_entity_poly.type
_entity_poly.pdbx_seq_one_letter_code
_entity_poly.pdbx_strand_id
1 'polypeptide(L)'
;MGCLVSTPKDSGGNRRRPGNIGEVSVYVPGLRIPKSVDFFQSLGGHLSKTLVERLTALRTRIVVMAGQEAPTITRTRRKTATQHGGSTLADLHQALEDYLPVLLGLVTDGSQLQYKVQFIWVNQEDDTEETAMFNAWYEVLSVLHLMAMLLLSQANLLLLPRTSADGYQPKVSEESRRASIDIFLKAAGYLDCAVRHVLPQLPSELRRNLPVDLAEGVLRALCLQALGQ
;
A
#
# COMPACT_ATOMS: atom_id res chain seq x y z
N MET A 1 -1.81 47.85 10.52
CA MET A 1 -2.65 48.50 9.49
C MET A 1 -1.76 49.33 8.59
N GLY A 2 -1.80 49.11 7.28
CA GLY A 2 -1.00 49.87 6.31
C GLY A 2 -0.78 49.09 5.01
N CYS A 3 -1.83 48.99 4.21
CA CYS A 3 -1.79 48.47 2.84
C CYS A 3 -1.32 49.60 1.91
N LEU A 4 -0.31 49.36 1.06
CA LEU A 4 0.00 50.22 -0.08
C LEU A 4 -0.34 49.47 -1.36
N VAL A 5 -1.32 50.01 -2.08
CA VAL A 5 -1.77 49.59 -3.40
C VAL A 5 -0.72 49.99 -4.43
N SER A 6 -0.17 49.01 -5.15
CA SER A 6 0.61 49.25 -6.37
C SER A 6 -0.23 48.82 -7.58
N THR A 7 -0.62 49.79 -8.41
CA THR A 7 -1.21 49.55 -9.75
C THR A 7 -0.16 48.94 -10.69
N PRO A 8 -0.50 47.94 -11.52
CA PRO A 8 0.44 47.43 -12.50
C PRO A 8 0.41 48.33 -13.75
N LYS A 9 1.55 48.95 -14.07
CA LYS A 9 1.82 49.45 -15.41
C LYS A 9 2.04 48.25 -16.32
N ASP A 10 1.15 48.08 -17.30
CA ASP A 10 1.37 47.19 -18.43
C ASP A 10 2.65 47.61 -19.16
N SER A 11 3.65 46.75 -19.11
CA SER A 11 4.84 46.81 -19.95
C SER A 11 5.15 45.37 -20.32
N GLY A 12 4.97 45.05 -21.61
CA GLY A 12 4.95 43.70 -22.19
C GLY A 12 6.25 42.92 -22.00
N GLY A 13 6.42 42.35 -20.81
CA GLY A 13 7.40 41.30 -20.54
C GLY A 13 6.77 39.94 -20.83
N ASN A 14 7.43 39.13 -21.67
CA ASN A 14 7.10 37.73 -21.90
C ASN A 14 6.76 37.04 -20.58
N ARG A 15 5.46 36.82 -20.32
CA ARG A 15 5.01 35.90 -19.27
C ARG A 15 5.59 34.54 -19.63
N ARG A 16 6.73 34.19 -19.04
CA ARG A 16 7.22 32.81 -19.02
C ARG A 16 6.07 32.02 -18.40
N ARG A 17 5.34 31.29 -19.25
CA ARG A 17 4.40 30.27 -18.78
C ARG A 17 5.20 29.40 -17.80
N PRO A 18 4.67 29.09 -16.60
CA PRO A 18 5.30 28.07 -15.76
C PRO A 18 5.58 26.86 -16.65
N GLY A 19 6.84 26.47 -16.74
CA GLY A 19 7.24 25.32 -17.55
C GLY A 19 6.34 24.14 -17.17
N ASN A 20 5.82 23.43 -18.16
CA ASN A 20 5.04 22.23 -17.89
C ASN A 20 5.97 21.29 -17.12
N ILE A 21 5.71 21.07 -15.84
CA ILE A 21 6.38 20.00 -15.09
C ILE A 21 6.01 18.73 -15.87
N GLY A 22 7.03 17.98 -16.30
CA GLY A 22 6.84 16.78 -17.11
C GLY A 22 5.96 15.75 -16.41
N GLU A 23 5.75 14.60 -17.05
CA GLU A 23 4.96 13.52 -16.47
C GLU A 23 5.52 13.15 -15.08
N VAL A 24 4.66 13.18 -14.06
CA VAL A 24 5.00 12.78 -12.70
C VAL A 24 4.60 11.33 -12.55
N SER A 25 5.58 10.45 -12.41
CA SER A 25 5.37 9.04 -12.10
C SER A 25 5.73 8.75 -10.66
N VAL A 26 4.91 7.95 -10.00
CA VAL A 26 5.18 7.48 -8.64
C VAL A 26 5.96 6.17 -8.72
N TYR A 27 7.05 6.07 -7.96
CA TYR A 27 7.70 4.79 -7.77
C TYR A 27 6.86 3.92 -6.84
N VAL A 28 6.43 2.77 -7.36
CA VAL A 28 5.67 1.76 -6.63
C VAL A 28 6.51 0.48 -6.62
N PRO A 29 7.01 0.05 -5.45
CA PRO A 29 7.66 -1.25 -5.30
C PRO A 29 6.73 -2.43 -5.60
N GLY A 30 7.34 -3.61 -5.77
CA GLY A 30 6.64 -4.87 -5.92
C GLY A 30 5.61 -5.16 -4.83
N LEU A 31 4.52 -5.81 -5.24
CA LEU A 31 3.48 -6.26 -4.33
C LEU A 31 3.80 -7.66 -3.82
N ARG A 32 3.38 -7.93 -2.58
CA ARG A 32 3.30 -9.29 -2.05
C ARG A 32 1.85 -9.76 -2.08
N ILE A 33 1.62 -11.00 -2.45
CA ILE A 33 0.29 -11.63 -2.43
C ILE A 33 0.25 -12.69 -1.32
N PRO A 34 -0.77 -12.69 -0.44
CA PRO A 34 -0.93 -13.75 0.54
C PRO A 34 -1.44 -15.04 -0.13
N LYS A 35 -0.96 -16.21 0.31
CA LYS A 35 -1.56 -17.52 -0.04
C LYS A 35 -2.62 -17.93 0.97
N SER A 36 -3.55 -18.81 0.61
CA SER A 36 -4.57 -19.35 1.52
C SER A 36 -3.97 -19.98 2.79
N VAL A 37 -4.69 -19.88 3.90
CA VAL A 37 -4.31 -20.45 5.20
C VAL A 37 -5.51 -21.17 5.80
N ASP A 38 -5.28 -22.36 6.35
CA ASP A 38 -6.29 -23.09 7.12
C ASP A 38 -6.22 -22.69 8.61
N PHE A 39 -7.10 -21.76 9.00
CA PHE A 39 -7.20 -21.33 10.39
C PHE A 39 -7.93 -22.34 11.27
N PHE A 40 -8.75 -23.23 10.73
CA PHE A 40 -9.43 -24.25 11.55
C PHE A 40 -8.42 -25.26 12.08
N GLN A 41 -7.49 -25.69 11.24
CA GLN A 41 -6.41 -26.57 11.64
C GLN A 41 -5.54 -25.94 12.74
N SER A 42 -5.25 -24.64 12.63
CA SER A 42 -4.29 -23.95 13.50
C SER A 42 -4.91 -23.37 14.78
N LEU A 43 -6.15 -22.89 14.71
CA LEU A 43 -6.82 -22.11 15.77
C LEU A 43 -8.12 -22.73 16.28
N GLY A 44 -8.65 -23.79 15.66
CA GLY A 44 -9.96 -24.36 15.98
C GLY A 44 -10.11 -24.87 17.42
N GLY A 45 -9.01 -25.25 18.07
CA GLY A 45 -8.99 -25.64 19.49
C GLY A 45 -8.73 -24.47 20.46
N HIS A 46 -8.52 -23.26 19.96
CA HIS A 46 -8.11 -22.11 20.76
C HIS A 46 -9.09 -20.93 20.71
N LEU A 47 -9.86 -20.81 19.62
CA LEU A 47 -10.82 -19.73 19.40
C LEU A 47 -12.22 -20.29 19.13
N SER A 48 -13.25 -19.46 19.32
CA SER A 48 -14.60 -19.84 18.92
C SER A 48 -14.68 -20.07 17.42
N LYS A 49 -15.53 -21.02 17.00
CA LYS A 49 -15.79 -21.31 15.58
C LYS A 49 -16.12 -20.05 14.77
N THR A 50 -16.93 -19.16 15.33
CA THR A 50 -17.33 -17.90 14.69
C THR A 50 -16.16 -16.95 14.41
N LEU A 51 -15.17 -16.88 15.31
CA LEU A 51 -13.98 -16.05 15.11
C LEU A 51 -13.07 -16.65 14.03
N VAL A 52 -12.88 -17.97 14.04
CA VAL A 52 -12.09 -18.67 13.03
C VAL A 52 -12.74 -18.54 11.64
N GLU A 53 -14.05 -18.65 11.55
CA GLU A 53 -14.83 -18.42 10.32
C GLU A 53 -14.64 -16.99 9.80
N ARG A 54 -14.78 -15.98 10.69
CA ARG A 54 -14.59 -14.57 10.31
C ARG A 54 -13.18 -14.30 9.81
N LEU A 55 -12.15 -14.79 10.51
CA LEU A 55 -10.74 -14.62 10.12
C LEU A 55 -10.47 -15.29 8.77
N THR A 56 -11.01 -16.50 8.56
CA THR A 56 -10.91 -17.23 7.30
C THR A 56 -11.57 -16.49 6.14
N ALA A 57 -12.79 -15.98 6.34
CA ALA A 57 -13.52 -15.24 5.33
C ALA A 57 -12.81 -13.94 4.91
N LEU A 58 -12.36 -13.14 5.89
CA LEU A 58 -11.64 -11.89 5.64
C LEU A 58 -10.34 -12.14 4.86
N ARG A 59 -9.54 -13.11 5.30
CA ARG A 59 -8.28 -13.42 4.64
C ARG A 59 -8.49 -14.01 3.23
N THR A 60 -9.49 -14.88 3.06
CA THR A 60 -9.84 -15.44 1.74
C THR A 60 -10.23 -14.34 0.75
N ARG A 61 -11.01 -13.35 1.20
CA ARG A 61 -11.35 -12.17 0.38
C ARG A 61 -10.10 -11.42 -0.08
N ILE A 62 -9.15 -11.17 0.83
CA ILE A 62 -7.87 -10.51 0.50
C ILE A 62 -7.07 -11.33 -0.51
N VAL A 63 -6.93 -12.65 -0.31
CA VAL A 63 -6.19 -13.54 -1.22
C VAL A 63 -6.76 -13.48 -2.64
N VAL A 64 -8.09 -13.56 -2.77
CA VAL A 64 -8.77 -13.51 -4.08
C VAL A 64 -8.54 -12.15 -4.75
N MET A 65 -8.75 -11.06 -4.02
CA MET A 65 -8.65 -9.71 -4.57
C MET A 65 -7.19 -9.35 -4.92
N ALA A 66 -6.23 -9.64 -4.04
CA ALA A 66 -4.81 -9.40 -4.31
C ALA A 66 -4.29 -10.24 -5.49
N GLY A 67 -4.77 -11.48 -5.65
CA GLY A 67 -4.46 -12.33 -6.81
C GLY A 67 -4.96 -11.78 -8.14
N GLN A 68 -6.04 -10.99 -8.13
CA GLN A 68 -6.60 -10.35 -9.33
C GLN A 68 -5.90 -9.02 -9.65
N GLU A 69 -5.51 -8.25 -8.63
CA GLU A 69 -4.91 -6.92 -8.78
C GLU A 69 -3.40 -6.95 -9.09
N ALA A 70 -2.65 -7.94 -8.58
CA ALA A 70 -1.19 -7.96 -8.80
C ALA A 70 -0.76 -8.08 -10.28
N PRO A 71 -1.41 -8.90 -11.14
CA PRO A 71 -1.09 -8.95 -12.56
C PRO A 71 -1.47 -7.67 -13.33
N THR A 72 -2.42 -6.88 -12.83
CA THR A 72 -2.84 -5.63 -13.49
C THR A 72 -1.89 -4.49 -13.15
N ILE A 73 -1.40 -4.41 -11.91
CA ILE A 73 -0.46 -3.37 -11.44
C ILE A 73 0.93 -3.54 -12.05
N THR A 74 1.39 -4.77 -12.25
CA THR A 74 2.68 -5.04 -12.93
C THR A 74 2.61 -4.80 -14.45
N ARG A 75 1.44 -4.99 -15.07
CA ARG A 75 1.22 -4.80 -16.53
C ARG A 75 0.86 -3.38 -16.96
N THR A 76 0.45 -2.50 -16.04
CA THR A 76 0.08 -1.10 -16.34
C THR A 76 1.24 -0.22 -16.81
N ARG A 77 2.48 -0.72 -16.88
CA ARG A 77 3.54 -0.07 -17.68
C ARG A 77 3.21 0.06 -19.18
N ARG A 78 2.17 -0.63 -19.70
CA ARG A 78 1.84 -0.64 -21.15
C ARG A 78 0.39 -0.41 -21.57
N LYS A 79 -0.61 -0.31 -20.69
CA LYS A 79 -2.01 -0.11 -21.12
C LYS A 79 -2.74 0.95 -20.30
N THR A 80 -3.39 1.84 -21.04
CA THR A 80 -4.37 2.85 -20.64
C THR A 80 -5.12 2.49 -19.35
N ALA A 81 -5.01 3.36 -18.35
CA ALA A 81 -5.81 3.30 -17.12
C ALA A 81 -7.30 3.26 -17.49
N THR A 82 -7.90 2.08 -17.49
CA THR A 82 -9.35 1.93 -17.59
C THR A 82 -9.96 2.43 -16.28
N GLN A 83 -11.14 3.04 -16.36
CA GLN A 83 -11.80 3.73 -15.24
C GLN A 83 -12.05 2.84 -13.99
N HIS A 84 -11.92 1.52 -14.11
CA HIS A 84 -12.26 0.54 -13.06
C HIS A 84 -11.08 0.11 -12.16
N GLY A 85 -9.82 0.39 -12.51
CA GLY A 85 -8.67 -0.04 -11.68
C GLY A 85 -8.56 0.70 -10.34
N GLY A 86 -9.19 1.87 -10.21
CA GLY A 86 -9.21 2.62 -8.95
C GLY A 86 -10.17 2.05 -7.91
N SER A 87 -11.30 1.48 -8.33
CA SER A 87 -12.29 0.92 -7.42
C SER A 87 -11.82 -0.40 -6.82
N THR A 88 -11.16 -1.26 -7.61
CA THR A 88 -10.67 -2.55 -7.14
C THR A 88 -9.56 -2.41 -6.09
N LEU A 89 -8.63 -1.47 -6.27
CA LEU A 89 -7.60 -1.13 -5.27
C LEU A 89 -8.22 -0.63 -3.95
N ALA A 90 -9.24 0.23 -4.04
CA ALA A 90 -9.94 0.75 -2.87
C ALA A 90 -10.69 -0.36 -2.12
N ASP A 91 -11.35 -1.26 -2.84
CA ASP A 91 -12.04 -2.40 -2.25
C ASP A 91 -11.07 -3.36 -1.54
N LEU A 92 -9.89 -3.60 -2.12
CA LEU A 92 -8.84 -4.43 -1.51
C LEU A 92 -8.26 -3.75 -0.27
N HIS A 93 -8.01 -2.44 -0.34
CA HIS A 93 -7.58 -1.65 0.81
C HIS A 93 -8.59 -1.73 1.96
N GLN A 94 -9.89 -1.60 1.67
CA GLN A 94 -10.95 -1.75 2.66
C GLN A 94 -10.97 -3.16 3.27
N ALA A 95 -10.80 -4.21 2.46
CA ALA A 95 -10.72 -5.58 2.97
C ALA A 95 -9.54 -5.79 3.95
N LEU A 96 -8.41 -5.11 3.71
CA LEU A 96 -7.26 -5.11 4.63
C LEU A 96 -7.58 -4.34 5.93
N GLU A 97 -8.26 -3.19 5.84
CA GLU A 97 -8.74 -2.44 7.02
C GLU A 97 -9.72 -3.26 7.87
N ASP A 98 -10.59 -4.04 7.25
CA ASP A 98 -11.54 -4.93 7.96
C ASP A 98 -10.84 -6.12 8.62
N TYR A 99 -9.75 -6.60 8.02
CA TYR A 99 -8.97 -7.74 8.50
C TYR A 99 -8.06 -7.39 9.68
N LEU A 100 -7.42 -6.23 9.64
CA LEU A 100 -6.37 -5.83 10.58
C LEU A 100 -6.82 -5.89 12.06
N PRO A 101 -8.01 -5.40 12.47
CA PRO A 101 -8.45 -5.50 13.87
C PRO A 101 -8.63 -6.94 14.35
N VAL A 102 -9.08 -7.84 13.48
CA VAL A 102 -9.27 -9.25 13.83
C VAL A 102 -7.90 -9.95 13.94
N LEU A 103 -6.97 -9.63 13.04
CA LEU A 103 -5.61 -10.12 13.07
C LEU A 103 -4.86 -9.65 14.33
N LEU A 104 -5.03 -8.38 14.72
CA LEU A 104 -4.40 -7.82 15.92
C LEU A 104 -4.84 -8.57 17.19
N GLY A 105 -6.06 -9.13 17.21
CA GLY A 105 -6.51 -10.01 18.29
C GLY A 105 -5.68 -11.30 18.48
N LEU A 106 -4.87 -11.70 17.49
CA LEU A 106 -3.94 -12.83 17.64
C LEU A 106 -2.65 -12.44 18.37
N VAL A 107 -2.32 -11.14 18.41
CA VAL A 107 -1.08 -10.60 19.00
C VAL A 107 -1.31 -9.80 20.29
N THR A 108 -2.56 -9.58 20.70
CA THR A 108 -2.89 -8.90 21.96
C THR A 108 -2.28 -9.63 23.16
N ASP A 109 -1.71 -8.86 24.09
CA ASP A 109 -1.19 -9.30 25.39
C ASP A 109 -0.17 -10.45 25.33
N GLY A 110 0.59 -10.56 24.24
CA GLY A 110 1.61 -11.61 24.09
C GLY A 110 1.01 -13.01 24.00
N SER A 111 -0.23 -13.12 23.52
CA SER A 111 -0.92 -14.39 23.32
C SER A 111 -0.07 -15.39 22.53
N GLN A 112 -0.07 -16.65 22.99
CA GLN A 112 0.60 -17.75 22.28
C GLN A 112 0.00 -18.01 20.89
N LEU A 113 -1.19 -17.46 20.60
CA LEU A 113 -1.83 -17.51 19.29
C LEU A 113 -0.97 -16.88 18.20
N GLN A 114 -0.11 -15.91 18.54
CA GLN A 114 0.75 -15.24 17.58
C GLN A 114 1.71 -16.21 16.86
N TYR A 115 2.00 -17.39 17.43
CA TYR A 115 2.90 -18.39 16.84
C TYR A 115 2.16 -19.62 16.28
N LYS A 116 0.82 -19.64 16.29
CA LYS A 116 0.02 -20.82 15.93
C LYS A 116 -0.21 -20.99 14.44
N VAL A 117 -0.13 -19.90 13.68
CA VAL A 117 -0.47 -19.88 12.26
C VAL A 117 0.78 -19.59 11.44
N GLN A 118 1.01 -20.40 10.40
CA GLN A 118 2.00 -20.10 9.39
C GLN A 118 1.38 -19.19 8.33
N PHE A 119 1.96 -18.02 8.13
CA PHE A 119 1.54 -17.07 7.13
C PHE A 119 2.49 -17.12 5.93
N ILE A 120 1.91 -17.25 4.73
CA ILE A 120 2.67 -17.42 3.49
C ILE A 120 2.35 -16.26 2.56
N TRP A 121 3.40 -15.61 2.06
CA TRP A 121 3.34 -14.51 1.09
C TRP A 121 4.31 -14.75 -0.05
N VAL A 122 3.93 -14.32 -1.25
CA VAL A 122 4.74 -14.43 -2.47
C VAL A 122 5.06 -13.04 -2.99
N ASN A 123 6.34 -12.75 -3.20
CA ASN A 123 6.79 -11.56 -3.90
C ASN A 123 6.45 -11.67 -5.39
N GLN A 124 5.89 -10.62 -6.00
CA GLN A 124 5.53 -10.61 -7.42
C GLN A 124 6.66 -10.10 -8.34
N GLU A 125 7.72 -9.52 -7.78
CA GLU A 125 8.91 -9.14 -8.55
C GLU A 125 9.93 -10.27 -8.64
N ASP A 126 9.90 -11.19 -7.67
CA ASP A 126 10.70 -12.40 -7.65
C ASP A 126 9.84 -13.59 -7.21
N ASP A 127 9.27 -14.31 -8.21
CA ASP A 127 8.40 -15.47 -7.99
C ASP A 127 9.09 -16.61 -7.21
N THR A 128 10.42 -16.56 -7.03
CA THR A 128 11.17 -17.54 -6.23
C THR A 128 11.16 -17.22 -4.73
N GLU A 129 10.81 -16.00 -4.34
CA GLU A 129 10.79 -15.54 -2.94
C GLU A 129 9.42 -15.73 -2.28
N GLU A 130 8.96 -17.00 -2.22
CA GLU A 130 7.92 -17.38 -1.26
C GLU A 130 8.51 -17.35 0.15
N THR A 131 7.82 -16.68 1.06
CA THR A 131 8.19 -16.65 2.48
C THR A 131 7.06 -17.16 3.33
N ALA A 132 7.41 -18.02 4.29
CA ALA A 132 6.47 -18.62 5.22
C ALA A 132 6.97 -18.45 6.66
N MET A 133 6.17 -17.84 7.54
CA MET A 133 6.57 -17.61 8.94
C MET A 133 5.44 -17.92 9.92
N PHE A 134 5.76 -18.59 11.03
CA PHE A 134 4.86 -18.85 12.16
C PHE A 134 4.80 -17.64 13.09
N ASN A 135 4.29 -16.50 12.60
CA ASN A 135 4.22 -15.30 13.40
C ASN A 135 3.13 -14.33 12.91
N ALA A 136 2.19 -13.96 13.78
CA ALA A 136 1.13 -13.02 13.45
C ALA A 136 1.59 -11.57 13.31
N TRP A 137 2.68 -11.14 13.98
CA TRP A 137 3.31 -9.84 13.70
C TRP A 137 3.92 -9.78 12.30
N TYR A 138 4.37 -10.92 11.76
CA TYR A 138 4.81 -10.99 10.36
C TYR A 138 3.62 -10.81 9.39
N GLU A 139 2.45 -11.38 9.69
CA GLU A 139 1.23 -11.11 8.92
C GLU A 139 0.84 -9.62 9.02
N VAL A 140 0.86 -9.03 10.21
CA VAL A 140 0.56 -7.60 10.42
C VAL A 140 1.51 -6.74 9.59
N LEU A 141 2.81 -7.04 9.62
CA LEU A 141 3.83 -6.34 8.84
C LEU A 141 3.53 -6.42 7.33
N SER A 142 3.21 -7.62 6.84
CA SER A 142 2.92 -7.86 5.43
C SER A 142 1.63 -7.16 4.97
N VAL A 143 0.61 -7.13 5.82
CA VAL A 143 -0.64 -6.38 5.60
C VAL A 143 -0.35 -4.88 5.51
N LEU A 144 0.37 -4.28 6.47
CA LEU A 144 0.70 -2.86 6.45
C LEU A 144 1.54 -2.49 5.21
N HIS A 145 2.48 -3.34 4.83
CA HIS A 145 3.25 -3.16 3.60
C HIS A 145 2.35 -3.15 2.37
N LEU A 146 1.45 -4.14 2.23
CA LEU A 146 0.51 -4.19 1.10
C LEU A 146 -0.41 -2.97 1.07
N MET A 147 -0.94 -2.53 2.22
CA MET A 147 -1.76 -1.32 2.30
C MET A 147 -1.02 -0.08 1.77
N ALA A 148 0.25 0.10 2.18
CA ALA A 148 1.08 1.19 1.67
C ALA A 148 1.30 1.08 0.15
N MET A 149 1.60 -0.11 -0.37
CA MET A 149 1.85 -0.29 -1.81
C MET A 149 0.60 -0.06 -2.67
N LEU A 150 -0.58 -0.40 -2.16
CA LEU A 150 -1.85 -0.12 -2.83
C LEU A 150 -2.12 1.39 -2.90
N LEU A 151 -1.82 2.13 -1.83
CA LEU A 151 -1.95 3.59 -1.83
C LEU A 151 -0.95 4.25 -2.78
N LEU A 152 0.31 3.81 -2.82
CA LEU A 152 1.28 4.30 -3.80
C LEU A 152 0.83 4.01 -5.24
N SER A 153 0.26 2.83 -5.48
CA SER A 153 -0.35 2.47 -6.77
C SER A 153 -1.52 3.40 -7.14
N GLN A 154 -2.38 3.71 -6.17
CA GLN A 154 -3.52 4.60 -6.35
C GLN A 154 -3.07 6.03 -6.67
N ALA A 155 -2.08 6.56 -5.94
CA ALA A 155 -1.49 7.87 -6.22
C ALA A 155 -0.89 7.89 -7.63
N ASN A 156 -0.18 6.84 -8.04
CA ASN A 156 0.34 6.73 -9.40
C ASN A 156 -0.78 6.85 -10.45
N LEU A 157 -1.88 6.10 -10.28
CA LEU A 157 -3.02 6.15 -11.22
C LEU A 157 -3.70 7.53 -11.28
N LEU A 158 -3.70 8.29 -10.19
CA LEU A 158 -4.25 9.64 -10.15
C LEU A 158 -3.33 10.66 -10.84
N LEU A 159 -2.03 10.46 -10.76
CA LEU A 159 -1.01 11.38 -11.31
C LEU A 159 -0.62 11.05 -12.76
N LEU A 160 -1.01 9.90 -13.29
CA LEU A 160 -0.79 9.57 -14.70
C LEU A 160 -1.72 10.41 -15.63
N PRO A 161 -1.18 11.06 -16.68
CA PRO A 161 -1.98 11.78 -17.67
C PRO A 161 -2.97 10.84 -18.40
N ARG A 162 -4.27 11.20 -18.41
CA ARG A 162 -5.29 10.43 -19.16
C ARG A 162 -5.41 10.94 -20.59
N THR A 163 -4.94 10.20 -21.60
CA THR A 163 -5.01 10.59 -23.03
C THR A 163 -6.38 11.19 -23.40
N SER A 164 -6.41 12.47 -23.76
CA SER A 164 -7.59 13.13 -24.29
C SER A 164 -7.67 12.83 -25.78
N ALA A 165 -8.86 12.55 -26.31
CA ALA A 165 -9.07 12.27 -27.73
C ALA A 165 -8.78 13.49 -28.63
N ASP A 166 -8.68 14.69 -28.05
CA ASP A 166 -8.60 15.99 -28.75
C ASP A 166 -7.16 16.47 -29.03
N GLY A 167 -6.14 15.63 -28.87
CA GLY A 167 -4.75 16.00 -29.18
C GLY A 167 -4.12 17.01 -28.21
N TYR A 168 -4.85 17.43 -27.18
CA TYR A 168 -4.30 18.22 -26.07
C TYR A 168 -3.61 17.28 -25.07
N GLN A 169 -2.36 17.57 -24.72
CA GLN A 169 -1.62 16.87 -23.67
C GLN A 169 -2.47 16.86 -22.38
N PRO A 170 -2.83 15.69 -21.83
CA PRO A 170 -3.67 15.63 -20.66
C PRO A 170 -2.93 16.19 -19.45
N LYS A 171 -3.52 17.18 -18.80
CA LYS A 171 -2.99 17.68 -17.53
C LYS A 171 -3.70 16.97 -16.39
N VAL A 172 -2.92 16.49 -15.42
CA VAL A 172 -3.42 16.03 -14.13
C VAL A 172 -4.21 17.17 -13.47
N SER A 173 -5.43 16.89 -13.01
CA SER A 173 -6.26 17.90 -12.35
C SER A 173 -5.63 18.31 -11.01
N GLU A 174 -5.88 19.55 -10.58
CA GLU A 174 -5.43 20.03 -9.26
C GLU A 174 -6.05 19.22 -8.11
N GLU A 175 -7.27 18.70 -8.32
CA GLU A 175 -7.95 17.81 -7.37
C GLU A 175 -7.20 16.47 -7.23
N SER A 176 -6.79 15.86 -8.34
CA SER A 176 -5.99 14.62 -8.31
C SER A 176 -4.64 14.83 -7.64
N ARG A 177 -4.00 15.98 -7.85
CA ARG A 177 -2.75 16.33 -7.14
C ARG A 177 -2.98 16.46 -5.64
N ARG A 178 -4.01 17.21 -5.23
CA ARG A 178 -4.34 17.40 -3.82
C ARG A 178 -4.68 16.08 -3.14
N ALA A 179 -5.51 15.25 -3.77
CA ALA A 179 -5.87 13.93 -3.25
C ALA A 179 -4.66 13.00 -3.11
N SER A 180 -3.69 13.09 -4.03
CA SER A 180 -2.47 12.27 -3.98
C SER A 180 -1.60 12.58 -2.75
N ILE A 181 -1.60 13.84 -2.28
CA ILE A 181 -0.88 14.22 -1.04
C ILE A 181 -1.41 13.43 0.16
N ASP A 182 -2.73 13.37 0.33
CA ASP A 182 -3.34 12.63 1.44
C ASP A 182 -3.04 11.12 1.35
N ILE A 183 -3.03 10.58 0.13
CA ILE A 183 -2.70 9.17 -0.14
C ILE A 183 -1.24 8.87 0.22
N PHE A 184 -0.29 9.74 -0.15
CA PHE A 184 1.12 9.59 0.21
C PHE A 184 1.35 9.67 1.72
N LEU A 185 0.71 10.62 2.40
CA LEU A 185 0.78 10.72 3.85
C LEU A 185 0.22 9.47 4.54
N LYS A 186 -0.89 8.92 4.04
CA LYS A 186 -1.46 7.67 4.57
C LYS A 186 -0.53 6.47 4.33
N ALA A 187 0.09 6.37 3.15
CA ALA A 187 1.06 5.32 2.85
C ALA A 187 2.30 5.40 3.75
N ALA A 188 2.86 6.60 3.92
CA ALA A 188 3.96 6.85 4.86
C ALA A 188 3.57 6.49 6.30
N GLY A 189 2.34 6.80 6.72
CA GLY A 189 1.82 6.43 8.04
C GLY A 189 1.80 4.92 8.28
N TYR A 190 1.41 4.11 7.29
CA TYR A 190 1.47 2.64 7.42
C TYR A 190 2.91 2.12 7.54
N LEU A 191 3.83 2.65 6.73
CA LEU A 191 5.23 2.25 6.76
C LEU A 191 5.93 2.68 8.06
N ASP A 192 5.64 3.89 8.55
CA ASP A 192 6.15 4.38 9.84
C ASP A 192 5.61 3.52 11.00
N CYS A 193 4.32 3.17 10.97
CA CYS A 193 3.72 2.27 11.95
C CYS A 193 4.37 0.88 11.92
N ALA A 194 4.60 0.33 10.72
CA ALA A 194 5.30 -0.94 10.56
C ALA A 194 6.71 -0.90 11.19
N VAL A 195 7.48 0.16 10.95
CA VAL A 195 8.84 0.32 11.48
C VAL A 195 8.86 0.53 12.99
N ARG A 196 7.99 1.41 13.52
CA ARG A 196 8.04 1.83 14.92
C ARG A 196 7.29 0.92 15.87
N HIS A 197 6.25 0.25 15.41
CA HIS A 197 5.34 -0.49 16.29
C HIS A 197 5.28 -1.99 15.99
N VAL A 198 5.54 -2.42 14.75
CA VAL A 198 5.43 -3.84 14.37
C VAL A 198 6.80 -4.54 14.38
N LEU A 199 7.81 -3.97 13.70
CA LEU A 199 9.14 -4.58 13.67
C LEU A 199 9.72 -4.85 15.07
N PRO A 200 9.59 -3.96 16.08
CA PRO A 200 10.10 -4.24 17.42
C PRO A 200 9.46 -5.45 18.11
N GLN A 201 8.28 -5.88 17.67
CA GLN A 201 7.57 -7.04 18.21
C GLN A 201 8.09 -8.36 17.65
N LEU A 202 8.84 -8.32 16.53
CA LEU A 202 9.43 -9.50 15.93
C LEU A 202 10.73 -9.89 16.65
N PRO A 203 10.90 -11.17 17.02
CA PRO A 203 12.16 -11.70 17.53
C PRO A 203 13.35 -11.38 16.60
N SER A 204 14.53 -11.21 17.18
CA SER A 204 15.72 -10.79 16.42
C SER A 204 16.10 -11.76 15.30
N GLU A 205 15.91 -13.06 15.54
CA GLU A 205 16.12 -14.14 14.60
C GLU A 205 15.14 -14.03 13.43
N LEU A 206 13.87 -13.74 13.73
CA LEU A 206 12.84 -13.61 12.71
C LEU A 206 13.06 -12.36 11.86
N ARG A 207 13.46 -11.24 12.47
CA ARG A 207 13.78 -10.00 11.74
C ARG A 207 14.92 -10.18 10.74
N ARG A 208 15.91 -11.01 11.04
CA ARG A 208 17.02 -11.32 10.12
C ARG A 208 16.59 -12.17 8.92
N ASN A 209 15.50 -12.91 9.07
CA ASN A 209 14.96 -13.79 8.04
C ASN A 209 13.82 -13.12 7.23
N LEU A 210 13.54 -11.84 7.48
CA LEU A 210 12.55 -11.11 6.68
C LEU A 210 13.01 -11.02 5.22
N PRO A 211 12.08 -11.09 4.26
CA PRO A 211 12.40 -10.83 2.86
C PRO A 211 12.87 -9.39 2.68
N VAL A 212 13.61 -9.15 1.59
CA VAL A 212 14.33 -7.88 1.38
C VAL A 212 13.41 -6.66 1.38
N ASP A 213 12.21 -6.79 0.83
CA ASP A 213 11.18 -5.74 0.76
C ASP A 213 10.59 -5.39 2.13
N LEU A 214 10.65 -6.31 3.10
CA LEU A 214 10.24 -6.09 4.49
C LEU A 214 11.41 -5.76 5.43
N ALA A 215 12.63 -5.63 4.91
CA ALA A 215 13.77 -5.21 5.71
C ALA A 215 13.56 -3.79 6.26
N GLU A 216 13.99 -3.54 7.50
CA GLU A 216 13.78 -2.25 8.17
C GLU A 216 14.30 -1.05 7.35
N GLY A 217 15.48 -1.18 6.75
CA GLY A 217 16.07 -0.15 5.91
C GLY A 217 15.22 0.16 4.67
N VAL A 218 14.62 -0.87 4.06
CA VAL A 218 13.75 -0.70 2.89
C VAL A 218 12.44 -0.03 3.30
N LEU A 219 11.78 -0.49 4.37
CA LEU A 219 10.55 0.14 4.86
C LEU A 219 10.75 1.62 5.24
N ARG A 220 11.89 1.96 5.86
CA ARG A 220 12.25 3.36 6.15
C ARG A 220 12.48 4.17 4.88
N ALA A 221 13.17 3.60 3.89
CA ALA A 221 13.39 4.26 2.61
C ALA A 221 12.08 4.51 1.86
N LEU A 222 11.16 3.54 1.85
CA LEU A 222 9.83 3.68 1.27
C LEU A 222 8.99 4.73 2.00
N CYS A 223 9.07 4.80 3.32
CA CYS A 223 8.40 5.84 4.10
C CYS A 223 8.91 7.24 3.71
N LEU A 224 10.22 7.42 3.65
CA LEU A 224 10.83 8.68 3.21
C LEU A 224 10.49 9.01 1.75
N GLN A 225 10.42 8.00 0.88
CA GLN A 225 10.02 8.18 -0.50
C GLN A 225 8.57 8.67 -0.60
N ALA A 226 7.65 8.04 0.14
CA ALA A 226 6.25 8.47 0.16
C ALA A 226 6.11 9.90 0.68
N LEU A 227 6.90 10.31 1.68
CA LEU A 227 6.91 11.69 2.18
C LEU A 227 7.55 12.70 1.21
N GLY A 228 8.48 12.24 0.36
CA GLY A 228 9.16 13.07 -0.62
C GLY A 228 8.39 13.28 -1.93
N GLN A 229 7.45 12.37 -2.23
CA GLN A 229 6.55 12.44 -3.39
C GLN A 229 5.39 13.40 -3.15
#